data_AF-A0ABD3VJQ9-F1
#
_entry.id   AF-A0ABD3VJQ9-F1
#
_cell.length_a   1.000
_cell.length_b   1.000
_cell.length_c   1.000
_cell.angle_alpha   90.00
_cell.angle_beta   90.00
_cell.angle_gamma   90.00
#
_symmetry.space_group_name_H-M   'P 1'
#
loop_
_entity.id
_entity.type
_entity.pdbx_description
1 polymer ?
#
loop_
_entity_poly.entity_id
_entity_poly.type
_entity_poly.pdbx_seq_one_letter_code
_entity_poly.pdbx_strand_id
1 'polypeptide(L)'
;LSIGPHVCVPGYRVQIVRMGDYFWTMSSTAHELGHNLGAVHDGEGDATDCKAEDQFIMSPALPVSIEGKAYSRNPWLFSNCSVNAFKSTLRDKDCVTKTPNFAPHELDEFNKFVSRLPGEKYSASVQCHLINGPGSRYCE
;
A
#
# COMPACT_ATOMS: atom_id res chain seq x y z
N LEU A 1 -0.50 -7.74 -11.45
CA LEU A 1 0.41 -7.90 -12.60
C LEU A 1 1.58 -7.01 -12.26
N SER A 2 2.56 -7.56 -11.54
CA SER A 2 3.68 -6.77 -11.01
C SER A 2 4.73 -6.64 -12.12
N ILE A 3 4.92 -5.40 -12.55
CA ILE A 3 5.93 -4.99 -13.52
C ILE A 3 7.02 -4.32 -12.65
N GLY A 4 8.29 -4.64 -12.87
CA GLY A 4 9.41 -4.30 -11.97
C GLY A 4 9.63 -2.80 -11.69
N PRO A 5 10.86 -2.36 -11.33
CA PRO A 5 11.07 -0.97 -10.93
C PRO A 5 10.85 0.01 -12.10
N HIS A 6 9.69 0.65 -12.13
CA HIS A 6 9.29 1.55 -13.22
C HIS A 6 8.92 2.96 -12.77
N VAL A 7 9.12 3.30 -11.50
CA VAL A 7 8.79 4.62 -10.93
C VAL A 7 9.34 5.81 -11.75
N CYS A 8 10.53 5.66 -12.34
CA CYS A 8 11.17 6.69 -13.18
C CYS A 8 11.25 6.33 -14.67
N VAL A 9 10.48 5.34 -15.13
CA VAL A 9 10.47 4.93 -16.54
C VAL A 9 9.25 5.54 -17.24
N PRO A 10 9.43 6.49 -18.17
CA PRO A 10 8.32 7.04 -18.94
C PRO A 10 7.53 5.93 -19.65
N GLY A 11 6.20 6.00 -19.58
CA GLY A 11 5.30 4.98 -20.15
C GLY A 11 5.04 3.75 -19.28
N TYR A 12 5.84 3.51 -18.22
CA TYR A 12 5.71 2.33 -17.36
C TYR A 12 5.48 2.67 -15.87
N ARG A 13 5.42 3.96 -15.51
CA ARG A 13 5.09 4.46 -14.15
C ARG A 13 3.60 4.31 -13.78
N VAL A 14 3.04 3.12 -13.96
CA VAL A 14 1.61 2.82 -13.77
C VAL A 14 1.45 1.58 -12.90
N GLN A 15 0.41 1.59 -12.06
CA GLN A 15 -0.01 0.46 -11.23
C GLN A 15 -1.52 0.28 -11.40
N ILE A 16 -2.00 -0.95 -11.32
CA ILE A 16 -3.43 -1.25 -11.36
C ILE A 16 -3.78 -2.05 -10.11
N VAL A 17 -4.71 -1.51 -9.33
CA VAL A 17 -5.21 -2.14 -8.11
C VAL A 17 -6.68 -2.47 -8.31
N ARG A 18 -7.09 -3.66 -7.89
CA ARG A 18 -8.51 -3.99 -7.79
C ARG A 18 -9.06 -3.31 -6.55
N MET A 19 -10.07 -2.46 -6.72
CA MET A 19 -10.80 -1.87 -5.60
C MET A 19 -11.55 -2.97 -4.85
N GLY A 20 -11.29 -3.07 -3.55
CA GLY A 20 -11.99 -3.91 -2.59
C GLY A 20 -12.48 -3.05 -1.43
N ASP A 21 -12.44 -3.59 -0.21
CA ASP A 21 -12.63 -2.77 0.99
C ASP A 21 -11.52 -1.72 1.17
N TYR A 22 -11.70 -0.79 2.11
CA TYR A 22 -10.70 0.26 2.37
C TYR A 22 -9.34 -0.30 2.77
N PHE A 23 -9.30 -1.31 3.64
CA PHE A 23 -8.06 -1.89 4.12
C PHE A 23 -7.35 -2.59 2.96
N TRP A 24 -8.07 -3.41 2.21
CA TRP A 24 -7.61 -4.12 1.03
C TRP A 24 -7.06 -3.14 0.00
N THR A 25 -7.85 -2.13 -0.37
CA THR A 25 -7.47 -1.16 -1.40
C THR A 25 -6.22 -0.39 -0.96
N MET A 26 -6.14 0.05 0.30
CA MET A 26 -4.98 0.77 0.81
C MET A 26 -3.73 -0.13 0.86
N SER A 27 -3.87 -1.35 1.37
CA SER A 27 -2.78 -2.33 1.48
C SER A 27 -2.27 -2.75 0.11
N SER A 28 -3.16 -3.11 -0.83
CA SER A 28 -2.79 -3.45 -2.20
C SER A 28 -2.18 -2.26 -2.95
N THR A 29 -2.67 -1.03 -2.73
CA THR A 29 -2.06 0.16 -3.36
C THR A 29 -0.63 0.37 -2.87
N ALA A 30 -0.38 0.24 -1.56
CA ALA A 30 0.97 0.32 -1.02
C ALA A 30 1.88 -0.80 -1.53
N HIS A 31 1.35 -2.02 -1.63
CA HIS A 31 2.06 -3.19 -2.15
C HIS A 31 2.50 -3.01 -3.60
N GLU A 32 1.57 -2.65 -4.48
CA GLU A 32 1.86 -2.40 -5.89
C GLU A 32 2.82 -1.21 -6.06
N LEU A 33 2.67 -0.15 -5.25
CA LEU A 33 3.66 0.94 -5.24
C LEU A 33 5.06 0.46 -4.82
N GLY A 34 5.15 -0.48 -3.87
CA GLY A 34 6.41 -1.13 -3.49
C GLY A 34 7.10 -1.83 -4.66
N HIS A 35 6.35 -2.55 -5.49
CA HIS A 35 6.89 -3.12 -6.72
C HIS A 35 7.44 -2.07 -7.69
N ASN A 36 6.74 -0.94 -7.85
CA ASN A 36 7.23 0.17 -8.68
C ASN A 36 8.56 0.76 -8.20
N LEU A 37 8.80 0.69 -6.88
CA LEU A 37 10.02 1.11 -6.21
C LEU A 37 11.07 -0.01 -6.16
N GLY A 38 10.81 -1.16 -6.77
CA GLY A 38 11.75 -2.25 -6.97
C GLY A 38 11.75 -3.34 -5.90
N ALA A 39 10.84 -3.32 -4.93
CA ALA A 39 10.69 -4.45 -4.02
C ALA A 39 10.07 -5.66 -4.74
N VAL A 40 10.55 -6.85 -4.37
CA VAL A 40 9.89 -8.13 -4.67
C VAL A 40 9.09 -8.58 -3.45
N HIS A 41 8.34 -9.67 -3.56
CA HIS A 41 7.66 -10.22 -2.39
C HIS A 41 8.65 -10.63 -1.31
N ASP A 42 8.29 -10.40 -0.04
CA ASP A 42 9.05 -10.94 1.08
C ASP A 42 9.01 -12.48 1.02
N GLY A 43 10.17 -13.12 1.15
CA GLY A 43 10.34 -14.57 1.08
C GLY A 43 10.70 -15.09 -0.31
N GLU A 44 10.80 -14.21 -1.31
CA GLU A 44 11.10 -14.56 -2.70
C GLU A 44 12.34 -13.81 -3.22
N GLY A 45 13.04 -14.40 -4.19
CA GLY A 45 14.15 -13.76 -4.92
C GLY A 45 15.23 -13.17 -4.01
N ASP A 46 15.49 -11.87 -4.16
CA ASP A 46 16.49 -11.13 -3.37
C ASP A 46 15.98 -10.76 -1.95
N ALA A 47 14.75 -11.13 -1.60
CA ALA A 47 14.11 -10.83 -0.31
C ALA A 47 13.90 -12.10 0.55
N THR A 48 14.65 -13.18 0.33
CA THR A 48 14.53 -14.44 1.10
C THR A 48 14.82 -14.29 2.60
N ASP A 49 15.59 -13.26 2.99
CA ASP A 49 15.90 -12.98 4.40
C ASP A 49 14.70 -12.36 5.16
N CYS A 50 13.74 -11.80 4.44
CA CYS A 50 12.50 -11.26 5.00
C CYS A 50 11.39 -12.29 4.81
N LYS A 51 10.86 -12.85 5.90
CA LYS A 51 9.90 -13.96 5.83
C LYS A 51 8.51 -13.47 5.43
N ALA A 52 7.86 -14.19 4.51
CA ALA A 52 6.48 -13.92 4.11
C ALA A 52 5.52 -13.94 5.32
N GLU A 53 5.79 -14.81 6.30
CA GLU A 53 4.98 -14.99 7.51
C GLU A 53 5.07 -13.83 8.50
N ASP A 54 6.02 -12.92 8.32
CA ASP A 54 6.09 -11.68 9.11
C ASP A 54 5.07 -10.64 8.63
N GLN A 55 4.41 -10.88 7.49
CA GLN A 55 3.22 -10.15 7.02
C GLN A 55 3.44 -8.62 6.93
N PHE A 56 4.62 -8.21 6.47
CA PHE A 56 4.88 -6.85 6.01
C PHE A 56 4.09 -6.56 4.71
N ILE A 57 4.06 -5.30 4.28
CA ILE A 57 3.30 -4.86 3.10
C ILE A 57 3.62 -5.68 1.84
N MET A 58 4.88 -6.10 1.65
CA MET A 58 5.30 -6.88 0.48
C MET A 58 5.16 -8.40 0.67
N SER A 59 4.49 -8.88 1.72
CA SER A 59 4.15 -10.30 1.83
C SER A 59 3.27 -10.72 0.63
N PRO A 60 3.51 -11.90 0.01
CA PRO A 60 2.74 -12.37 -1.14
C PRO A 60 1.28 -12.69 -0.79
N ALA A 61 0.99 -12.90 0.50
CA ALA A 61 -0.36 -13.08 1.02
C ALA A 61 -0.77 -11.84 1.81
N LEU A 62 -1.99 -11.36 1.58
CA LEU A 62 -2.46 -10.16 2.26
C LEU A 62 -2.64 -10.40 3.77
N PRO A 63 -2.34 -9.37 4.58
CA PRO A 63 -2.32 -9.46 6.04
C PRO A 63 -3.64 -9.88 6.72
N VAL A 64 -4.76 -9.96 5.99
CA VAL A 64 -6.12 -10.21 6.53
C VAL A 64 -6.62 -11.63 6.31
N SER A 65 -5.88 -12.49 5.60
CA SER A 65 -6.42 -13.78 5.16
C SER A 65 -5.51 -14.95 5.54
N ILE A 66 -5.41 -15.22 6.84
CA ILE A 66 -5.18 -16.59 7.31
C ILE A 66 -6.37 -16.92 8.20
N GLU A 67 -7.30 -17.72 7.68
CA GLU A 67 -8.37 -18.32 8.48
C GLU A 67 -7.77 -18.94 9.75
N GLY A 68 -8.25 -18.49 10.91
CA GLY A 68 -7.83 -19.02 12.22
C GLY A 68 -6.57 -18.41 12.84
N LYS A 69 -5.93 -17.39 12.24
CA LYS A 69 -4.86 -16.62 12.92
C LYS A 69 -5.19 -15.14 12.99
N ALA A 70 -5.36 -14.67 14.21
CA ALA A 70 -5.59 -13.28 14.52
C ALA A 70 -4.30 -12.47 14.31
N TYR A 71 -4.42 -11.42 13.50
CA TYR A 71 -3.50 -10.30 13.31
C TYR A 71 -2.29 -10.54 12.41
N SER A 72 -2.25 -9.75 11.34
CA SER A 72 -0.98 -9.39 10.71
C SER A 72 -0.03 -8.76 11.71
N ARG A 73 1.21 -9.24 11.72
CA ARG A 73 2.26 -8.71 12.60
C ARG A 73 2.72 -7.32 12.18
N ASN A 74 2.77 -7.04 10.88
CA ASN A 74 3.35 -5.82 10.33
C ASN A 74 2.54 -5.21 9.17
N PRO A 75 1.20 -5.03 9.30
CA PRO A 75 0.31 -4.71 8.17
C PRO A 75 0.57 -3.35 7.52
N TRP A 76 1.30 -2.47 8.22
CA TRP A 76 1.54 -1.08 7.84
C TRP A 76 3.01 -0.76 7.61
N LEU A 77 3.89 -1.77 7.64
CA LEU A 77 5.33 -1.57 7.54
C LEU A 77 5.87 -2.29 6.31
N PHE A 78 6.91 -1.70 5.70
CA PHE A 78 7.76 -2.39 4.75
C PHE A 78 8.88 -3.12 5.49
N SER A 79 9.25 -4.30 5.00
CA SER A 79 10.40 -5.05 5.52
C SER A 79 11.72 -4.32 5.24
N ASN A 80 12.80 -4.73 5.93
CA ASN A 80 14.15 -4.25 5.61
C ASN A 80 14.55 -4.56 4.14
N CYS A 81 14.16 -5.72 3.61
CA CYS A 81 14.45 -6.10 2.23
C CYS A 81 13.79 -5.12 1.25
N SER A 82 12.50 -4.81 1.49
CA SER A 82 11.76 -3.80 0.71
C SER A 82 12.43 -2.42 0.78
N VAL A 83 12.78 -1.95 1.98
CA VAL A 83 13.44 -0.64 2.18
C VAL A 83 14.80 -0.57 1.48
N ASN A 84 15.58 -1.65 1.50
CA ASN A 84 16.86 -1.71 0.79
C ASN A 84 16.68 -1.70 -0.72
N ALA A 85 15.68 -2.43 -1.24
CA ALA A 85 15.32 -2.38 -2.65
C ALA A 85 14.92 -0.96 -3.09
N PHE A 86 14.11 -0.25 -2.29
CA PHE A 86 13.74 1.14 -2.57
C PHE A 86 14.96 2.06 -2.63
N LYS A 87 15.85 1.96 -1.63
CA LYS A 87 17.09 2.74 -1.59
C LYS A 87 17.98 2.45 -2.80
N SER A 88 18.10 1.19 -3.20
CA SER A 88 18.87 0.79 -4.37
C SER A 88 18.29 1.37 -5.66
N THR A 89 16.98 1.21 -5.86
CA THR A 89 16.26 1.70 -7.05
C THR A 89 16.32 3.22 -7.18
N LEU A 90 16.25 3.94 -6.07
CA LEU A 90 16.19 5.41 -6.04
C LEU A 90 17.55 6.11 -5.95
N ARG A 91 18.65 5.39 -5.65
CA ARG A 91 19.97 5.97 -5.34
C ARG A 91 20.41 7.08 -6.30
N ASP A 92 20.19 6.87 -7.59
CA ASP A 92 20.62 7.78 -8.67
C ASP A 92 19.45 8.32 -9.52
N LYS A 93 18.25 8.41 -8.93
CA LYS A 93 17.04 8.87 -9.63
C LYS A 93 16.61 10.25 -9.17
N ASP A 94 16.43 11.18 -10.12
CA ASP A 94 15.97 12.55 -9.86
C ASP A 94 14.46 12.74 -10.08
N CYS A 95 13.77 11.73 -10.63
CA CYS A 95 12.37 11.87 -11.01
C CYS A 95 11.41 11.99 -9.80
N VAL A 96 11.85 11.57 -8.61
CA VAL A 96 11.09 11.64 -7.35
C VAL A 96 11.62 12.70 -6.37
N THR A 97 12.68 13.43 -6.72
CA THR A 97 13.32 14.41 -5.81
C THR A 97 12.78 15.82 -5.99
N LYS A 98 12.07 16.10 -7.09
CA LYS A 98 11.49 17.41 -7.37
C LYS A 98 10.20 17.57 -6.57
N THR A 99 10.13 18.64 -5.78
CA THR A 99 8.86 19.08 -5.18
C THR A 99 7.89 19.42 -6.31
N PRO A 100 6.70 18.79 -6.36
CA PRO A 100 5.73 19.12 -7.38
C PRO A 100 5.24 20.56 -7.18
N ASN A 101 5.05 21.28 -8.28
CA ASN A 101 4.46 22.62 -8.24
C ASN A 101 2.93 22.48 -8.22
N PHE A 102 2.39 22.12 -7.05
CA PHE A 102 0.96 22.03 -6.84
C PHE A 102 0.34 23.43 -6.76
N ALA A 103 -0.81 23.62 -7.39
CA ALA A 103 -1.61 24.81 -7.18
C ALA A 103 -2.09 24.88 -5.71
N PRO A 104 -2.26 26.08 -5.12
CA PRO A 104 -2.66 26.21 -3.72
C PRO A 104 -3.94 25.45 -3.33
N HIS A 105 -4.89 25.34 -4.26
CA HIS A 105 -6.15 24.60 -4.04
C HIS A 105 -5.94 23.08 -3.95
N GLU A 106 -4.98 22.51 -4.70
CA GLU A 106 -4.65 21.08 -4.65
C GLU A 106 -4.02 20.71 -3.31
N LEU A 107 -3.14 21.57 -2.79
CA LEU A 107 -2.54 21.41 -1.47
C LEU A 107 -3.58 21.51 -0.35
N ASP A 108 -4.50 22.48 -0.45
CA ASP A 108 -5.58 22.63 0.52
C ASP A 108 -6.51 21.41 0.53
N GLU A 109 -6.88 20.89 -0.64
CA GLU A 109 -7.68 19.67 -0.76
C GLU A 109 -6.96 18.46 -0.17
N PHE A 110 -5.68 18.26 -0.50
CA PHE A 110 -4.87 17.19 0.08
C PHE A 110 -4.77 17.29 1.60
N ASN A 111 -4.47 18.48 2.13
CA ASN A 111 -4.36 18.71 3.57
C ASN A 111 -5.68 18.46 4.29
N LYS A 112 -6.80 18.92 3.73
CA LYS A 112 -8.15 18.60 4.23
C LYS A 112 -8.38 17.10 4.21
N PHE A 113 -7.95 16.41 3.15
CA PHE A 113 -8.09 14.96 3.04
C PHE A 113 -7.25 14.21 4.08
N VAL A 114 -6.02 14.62 4.39
CA VAL A 114 -5.16 13.90 5.36
C VAL A 114 -5.30 14.36 6.82
N SER A 115 -6.08 15.41 7.08
CA SER A 115 -6.24 16.00 8.42
C SER A 115 -6.96 15.14 9.46
N ARG A 116 -7.68 14.09 9.03
CA ARG A 116 -8.44 13.19 9.91
C ARG A 116 -8.19 11.74 9.54
N LEU A 117 -8.10 10.88 10.54
CA LEU A 117 -7.89 9.45 10.34
C LEU A 117 -9.10 8.82 9.62
N PRO A 118 -8.91 7.78 8.81
CA PRO A 118 -10.02 7.12 8.10
C PRO A 118 -11.15 6.67 9.03
N GLY A 119 -10.83 6.15 10.23
CA GLY A 119 -11.82 5.75 11.23
C GLY A 119 -12.62 6.90 11.84
N GLU A 120 -12.11 8.14 11.81
CA GLU A 120 -12.87 9.33 12.23
C GLU A 120 -13.85 9.78 11.14
N LYS A 121 -13.56 9.47 9.88
CA LYS A 121 -14.41 9.82 8.73
C LYS A 121 -15.48 8.78 8.46
N TYR A 122 -15.13 7.50 8.62
CA TYR A 122 -15.99 6.36 8.31
C TYR A 122 -16.20 5.53 9.57
N SER A 123 -17.41 5.59 10.14
CA SER A 123 -17.77 4.73 11.28
C SER A 123 -17.72 3.24 10.90
N ALA A 124 -17.68 2.36 11.90
CA ALA A 124 -17.67 0.91 11.66
C ALA A 124 -18.83 0.45 10.74
N SER A 125 -20.04 0.97 10.94
CA SER A 125 -21.18 0.67 10.07
C SER A 125 -21.02 1.19 8.64
N VAL A 126 -20.44 2.39 8.46
CA VAL A 126 -20.14 2.92 7.12
C VAL A 126 -19.09 2.06 6.41
N GLN A 127 -18.06 1.62 7.15
CA GLN A 127 -17.09 0.66 6.62
C GLN A 127 -17.80 -0.63 6.21
N CYS A 128 -18.62 -1.25 7.07
CA CYS A 128 -19.38 -2.46 6.72
C CYS A 128 -20.25 -2.29 5.46
N HIS A 129 -20.91 -1.14 5.31
CA HIS A 129 -21.71 -0.80 4.12
C HIS A 129 -20.87 -0.73 2.85
N LEU A 130 -19.68 -0.14 2.91
CA LEU A 130 -18.80 -0.02 1.75
C LEU A 130 -18.16 -1.36 1.35
N ILE A 131 -17.99 -2.26 2.31
CA ILE A 131 -17.41 -3.60 2.10
C ILE A 131 -18.44 -4.57 1.57
N ASN A 132 -19.60 -4.65 2.23
CA ASN A 132 -20.59 -5.71 2.00
C ASN A 132 -21.82 -5.22 1.21
N GLY A 133 -21.90 -3.91 0.96
CA GLY A 133 -22.96 -3.28 0.18
C GLY A 133 -24.12 -2.70 1.02
N PRO A 134 -25.15 -2.20 0.33
CA PRO A 134 -26.30 -1.57 0.96
C PRO A 134 -27.02 -2.48 1.96
N GLY A 135 -27.35 -1.94 3.14
CA GLY A 135 -28.04 -2.66 4.21
C GLY A 135 -27.14 -3.32 5.26
N SER A 136 -25.83 -3.42 5.00
CA SER A 136 -24.86 -3.93 5.98
C SER A 136 -24.57 -2.91 7.08
N ARG A 137 -24.32 -3.41 8.30
CA ARG A 137 -23.97 -2.61 9.48
C ARG A 137 -22.96 -3.35 10.36
N TYR A 138 -22.37 -2.63 11.29
CA TYR A 138 -21.51 -3.23 12.30
C TYR A 138 -22.31 -4.18 13.21
N CYS A 139 -21.72 -5.33 13.51
CA CYS A 139 -22.24 -6.30 14.48
C CYS A 139 -21.51 -6.07 15.79
N GLU A 140 -22.25 -5.76 16.86
CA GLU A 140 -21.72 -5.67 18.23
C GLU A 140 -21.55 -7.04 18.86
#